data_AF-A0A7J4G1X7-F1
#
_entry.id   AF-A0A7J4G1X7-F1
#
_cell.length_a   1.000
_cell.length_b   1.000
_cell.length_c   1.000
_cell.angle_alpha   90.00
_cell.angle_beta   90.00
_cell.angle_gamma   90.00
#
_symmetry.space_group_name_H-M   'P 1'
#
loop_
_entity.id
_entity.type
_entity.pdbx_description
1 polymer ?
#
loop_
_entity_poly.entity_id
_entity_poly.type
_entity_poly.pdbx_seq_one_letter_code
_entity_poly.pdbx_strand_id
1 'polypeptide(L)' 'MASARIVWEELIFDLYNHGFILFGEFTLSSGLKSPYYIDLRLAFSVPHILRKVAFLYRHEAFR' A
#
# COMPACT_ATOMS: atom_id res chain seq x y z
N MET A 1 14.00 -8.35 13.10
CA MET A 1 13.50 -6.98 13.26
C MET A 1 13.91 -6.03 12.13
N ALA A 2 15.12 -6.08 11.57
CA ALA A 2 15.53 -5.23 10.44
C ALA A 2 14.80 -5.50 9.10
N SER A 3 14.33 -6.73 8.85
CA SER A 3 13.75 -7.13 7.56
C SER A 3 12.41 -6.47 7.22
N ALA A 4 11.51 -6.29 8.19
CA ALA A 4 10.18 -5.74 7.89
C ALA A 4 10.24 -4.27 7.45
N ARG A 5 11.14 -3.47 8.03
CA ARG A 5 11.33 -2.07 7.65
C ARG A 5 11.76 -1.92 6.18
N ILE A 6 12.69 -2.76 5.74
CA ILE A 6 13.14 -2.78 4.34
C ILE A 6 11.95 -3.12 3.42
N VAL A 7 11.16 -4.13 3.78
CA VAL A 7 9.97 -4.51 2.99
C VAL A 7 8.92 -3.40 2.96
N TRP A 8 8.75 -2.65 4.06
CA TRP A 8 7.88 -1.46 4.12
C TRP A 8 8.34 -0.38 3.14
N GLU A 9 9.63 -0.02 3.17
CA GLU A 9 10.20 1.01 2.29
C GLU A 9 10.08 0.60 0.81
N GLU A 10 10.43 -0.64 0.47
CA GLU A 10 10.26 -1.17 -0.88
C GLU A 10 8.79 -1.16 -1.35
N LEU A 11 7.84 -1.55 -0.48
CA LEU A 11 6.44 -1.56 -0.84
C LEU A 11 5.93 -0.15 -1.17
N ILE A 12 6.34 0.87 -0.42
CA ILE A 12 5.94 2.26 -0.70
C ILE A 12 6.38 2.68 -2.10
N PHE A 13 7.63 2.39 -2.48
CA PHE A 13 8.13 2.68 -3.83
C PHE A 13 7.42 1.87 -4.91
N ASP A 14 7.16 0.59 -4.67
CA ASP A 14 6.42 -0.25 -5.62
C ASP A 14 5.00 0.28 -5.87
N LEU A 15 4.28 0.66 -4.81
CA LEU A 15 2.93 1.24 -4.90
C LEU A 15 2.93 2.57 -5.66
N TYR A 16 3.91 3.43 -5.41
CA TYR A 16 4.06 4.70 -6.13
C TYR A 16 4.34 4.47 -7.62
N ASN A 17 5.34 3.63 -7.93
CA ASN A 17 5.79 3.39 -9.31
C ASN A 17 4.73 2.69 -10.18
N HIS A 18 3.87 1.87 -9.59
CA HIS A 18 2.77 1.21 -10.30
C HIS A 18 1.49 2.06 -10.36
N GLY A 19 1.51 3.29 -9.83
CA GLY A 19 0.36 4.20 -9.87
C GLY A 19 -0.77 3.82 -8.91
N PHE A 20 -0.48 3.09 -7.84
CA PHE A 20 -1.49 2.71 -6.84
C PHE A 20 -1.76 3.85 -5.85
N ILE A 21 -0.87 4.85 -5.81
CA ILE A 21 -1.04 6.07 -5.04
C ILE A 21 -1.47 7.18 -6.00
N LEU A 22 -2.71 7.61 -5.89
CA LEU A 22 -3.30 8.67 -6.70
C LEU A 22 -3.30 9.98 -5.89
N PHE A 23 -2.87 11.07 -6.50
CA PHE A 23 -2.87 12.42 -5.90
C PHE A 23 -3.92 13.29 -6.58
N GLY A 24 -4.64 14.09 -5.79
CA GLY A 24 -5.77 14.89 -6.26
C GLY A 24 -6.80 15.10 -5.16
N GLU A 25 -7.96 15.66 -5.47
CA GLU A 25 -9.04 15.78 -4.49
C GLU A 25 -10.00 14.58 -4.58
N PHE A 26 -9.99 13.75 -3.55
CA PHE A 26 -10.89 12.59 -3.43
C PHE A 26 -11.90 12.81 -2.32
N THR A 27 -13.12 12.33 -2.52
CA THR A 27 -14.12 12.26 -1.45
C THR A 27 -14.16 10.82 -0.96
N LEU A 28 -13.79 10.61 0.31
CA LEU A 28 -13.74 9.28 0.92
C LEU A 28 -15.14 8.75 1.21
N SER A 29 -15.26 7.45 1.49
CA SER A 29 -16.53 6.84 1.91
C SER A 29 -17.12 7.45 3.19
N SER A 30 -16.30 8.10 4.00
CA SER A 30 -16.71 8.89 5.17
C SER A 30 -17.28 10.27 4.83
N GLY A 31 -17.23 10.70 3.57
CA GLY A 31 -17.57 12.06 3.12
C GLY A 31 -16.44 13.08 3.28
N LEU A 32 -15.32 12.71 3.93
CA LEU A 32 -14.15 13.59 4.08
C LEU A 32 -13.41 13.79 2.76
N LYS A 33 -12.80 14.96 2.59
CA LYS A 33 -11.88 15.24 1.48
C LYS A 33 -10.48 14.74 1.81
N SER A 34 -9.83 14.07 0.85
CA SER A 34 -8.46 13.59 0.97
C SER A 34 -7.63 14.07 -0.24
N PRO A 35 -6.38 14.51 -0.04
CA PRO A 35 -5.49 14.87 -1.14
C PRO A 35 -4.88 13.65 -1.86
N TYR A 36 -5.21 12.44 -1.41
CA TYR A 36 -4.73 11.21 -2.01
C TYR A 36 -5.75 10.06 -1.88
N TYR A 37 -5.59 9.05 -2.74
CA TYR A 37 -6.28 7.77 -2.67
C TYR A 37 -5.28 6.64 -2.92
N ILE A 38 -5.36 5.56 -2.14
CA ILE A 38 -4.51 4.38 -2.31
C ILE A 38 -5.38 3.23 -2.82
N ASP A 39 -5.21 2.85 -4.08
CA ASP A 39 -5.97 1.76 -4.70
C ASP A 39 -5.25 0.41 -4.61
N LEU A 40 -5.39 -0.26 -3.48
CA LEU A 40 -4.79 -1.59 -3.28
C LEU A 40 -5.51 -2.70 -4.06
N ARG A 41 -6.64 -2.44 -4.72
CA ARG A 41 -7.31 -3.45 -5.57
C ARG A 41 -6.44 -3.82 -6.77
N LEU A 42 -5.58 -2.90 -7.20
CA LEU A 42 -4.60 -3.14 -8.25
C LEU A 42 -3.51 -4.14 -7.84
N ALA A 43 -3.28 -4.36 -6.54
CA ALA A 43 -2.26 -5.33 -6.08
C ALA A 43 -2.58 -6.76 -6.52
N PHE A 44 -3.85 -7.10 -6.73
CA PHE A 44 -4.25 -8.42 -7.23
C PHE A 44 -3.72 -8.72 -8.64
N SER A 45 -3.40 -7.69 -9.45
CA SER A 45 -2.77 -7.90 -10.77
C SER A 45 -1.24 -7.93 -10.72
N VAL A 46 -0.62 -7.65 -9.56
CA VAL A 46 0.84 -7.59 -9.40
C VAL A 46 1.30 -8.51 -8.25
N PRO A 47 1.58 -9.81 -8.54
CA PRO A 47 1.79 -10.82 -7.50
C PRO A 47 2.91 -10.52 -6.50
N HIS A 48 3.98 -9.82 -6.90
CA HIS A 48 5.08 -9.50 -5.98
C HIS A 48 4.69 -8.43 -4.94
N ILE A 49 3.92 -7.42 -5.35
CA ILE A 49 3.37 -6.40 -4.45
C ILE A 49 2.42 -7.05 -3.45
N LEU A 50 1.50 -7.91 -3.94
CA LEU A 50 0.55 -8.61 -3.07
C LEU A 50 1.26 -9.46 -2.00
N ARG A 51 2.38 -10.13 -2.34
CA ARG A 51 3.19 -10.87 -1.37
C ARG A 51 3.82 -9.97 -0.31
N LYS A 52 4.36 -8.80 -0.69
CA LYS A 52 4.92 -7.82 0.26
C LYS A 52 3.83 -7.30 1.21
N VAL A 53 2.65 -6.97 0.67
CA VAL A 53 1.47 -6.58 1.47
C VAL A 53 1.12 -7.67 2.47
N ALA A 54 0.91 -8.91 2.03
CA ALA A 54 0.54 -10.02 2.91
C ALA A 54 1.60 -10.31 3.99
N PHE A 55 2.88 -10.22 3.64
CA PHE A 55 3.99 -10.36 4.59
C PHE A 55 3.93 -9.29 5.68
N LEU A 56 3.72 -8.02 5.32
CA LEU A 56 3.64 -6.92 6.28
C LEU A 56 2.40 -6.99 7.16
N TYR A 57 1.23 -7.35 6.59
CA TYR A 57 0.02 -7.61 7.37
C TYR A 57 0.24 -8.69 8.42
N ARG A 58 0.86 -9.82 8.03
CA ARG A 58 1.22 -10.89 8.98
C ARG A 58 2.19 -10.37 10.03
N HIS A 59 3.21 -9.60 9.63
CA HIS A 59 4.20 -9.09 10.56
C HIS A 59 3.57 -8.17 11.63
N GLU A 60 2.70 -7.23 11.25
CA GLU A 60 2.03 -6.32 12.19
C GLU A 60 0.98 -7.02 13.07
N ALA A 61 0.26 -8.01 12.54
CA ALA A 61 -0.75 -8.75 13.31
C ALA A 61 -0.17 -9.59 14.48
N PHE A 62 1.13 -9.93 14.43
CA PHE A 62 1.81 -10.77 15.42
C PHE A 62 3.04 -10.09 16.04
N ARG A 63 3.10 -8.75 15.99
CA ARG A 63 4.04 -7.94 16.77
C ARG A 63 3.59 -7.83 18.21
#